data_AF-A0A3D5CQ30-F1
#
_entry.id   AF-A0A3D5CQ30-F1
#
_cell.length_a   1.000
_cell.length_b   1.000
_cell.length_c   1.000
_cell.angle_alpha   90.00
_cell.angle_beta   90.00
_cell.angle_gamma   90.00
#
_symmetry.space_group_name_H-M   'P 1'
#
loop_
_entity.id
_entity.type
_entity.pdbx_description
1 polymer ?
#
loop_
_entity_poly.entity_id
_entity_poly.type
_entity_poly.pdbx_seq_one_letter_code
_entity_poly.pdbx_strand_id
1 'polypeptide(L)'
;MRVSLIVDHPYRDLPGAVLLALRLCKSGVTCYLVPFNKREREVWHLAPDFVLLNYLRKNIQEFAKQLVEANIQIGVMDTEGIWANWDHYELTLPEDTDLRNKVKGFFTWGPQLAEIAEQRCWYSKKQITVTGSPRFDLYKNPWNRASKQFSLYANEYPKPMVLISSKAGLANPQFSTPESIINAADRTYGFKRDEYIERQNIQKATMSQLIQLANSLASSFPEVTFVYRPHPFENIRGYDGMIQNDNLHVIKYGDISGWILRASAVIQRNCSTAIDATLGGVPALSPRWIESWPLLESAEAMSVPCDSENILVKTLRSIINGEFDVPQEVKNKQKTVIDKWFHKVDGNSHRRVSDKIIEMLSKSQTSPKRSLCKEHAYGLHENFIGTRRNVAKVARHLRLSLNLPTQLSFSKFKTVKPIGFTDRYTEKKFSLSDVENLVEPLISSSLINETSALDPVEVSTVKEKDLIAPYQSESIVIAPSNVT
;
A
#
# COMPACT_ATOMS: atom_id res chain seq x y z
N MET A 1 10.55 16.28 15.92
CA MET A 1 9.67 16.40 14.72
C MET A 1 8.77 15.18 14.66
N ARG A 2 7.58 15.31 14.06
CA ARG A 2 6.53 14.29 14.01
C ARG A 2 6.13 14.03 12.57
N VAL A 3 6.21 12.79 12.12
CA VAL A 3 5.84 12.38 10.76
C VAL A 3 4.76 11.32 10.80
N SER A 4 3.66 11.51 10.09
CA SER A 4 2.66 10.46 9.87
C SER A 4 2.88 9.81 8.50
N LEU A 5 3.04 8.49 8.48
CA LEU A 5 3.12 7.67 7.28
C LEU A 5 1.77 6.98 7.08
N ILE A 6 1.06 7.31 6.00
CA ILE A 6 -0.25 6.70 5.72
C ILE A 6 -0.05 5.33 5.06
N VAL A 7 -0.59 4.28 5.69
CA VAL A 7 -0.49 2.90 5.23
C VAL A 7 -1.84 2.47 4.63
N ASP A 8 -1.88 2.19 3.32
CA ASP A 8 -3.12 1.84 2.62
C ASP A 8 -3.58 0.41 2.89
N HIS A 9 -2.69 -0.56 2.66
CA HIS A 9 -2.95 -1.95 2.98
C HIS A 9 -1.76 -2.60 3.73
N PRO A 10 -1.96 -3.17 4.93
CA PRO A 10 -0.86 -3.70 5.71
C PRO A 10 -0.11 -4.85 5.02
N TYR A 11 -0.83 -5.75 4.33
CA TYR A 11 -0.25 -6.88 3.57
C TYR A 11 0.60 -6.50 2.33
N ARG A 12 0.86 -5.22 2.11
CA ARG A 12 1.60 -4.71 0.95
C ARG A 12 2.50 -3.52 1.28
N ASP A 13 2.00 -2.61 2.12
CA ASP A 13 2.61 -1.29 2.31
C ASP A 13 3.26 -1.14 3.70
N LEU A 14 2.85 -1.94 4.70
CA LEU A 14 3.32 -1.79 6.08
C LEU A 14 4.83 -2.05 6.23
N PRO A 15 5.44 -3.13 5.71
CA PRO A 15 6.86 -3.37 5.96
C PRO A 15 7.77 -2.29 5.35
N GLY A 16 7.42 -1.77 4.17
CA GLY A 16 8.12 -0.64 3.56
C GLY A 16 7.98 0.66 4.36
N ALA A 17 6.80 0.91 4.94
CA ALA A 17 6.55 2.06 5.82
C ALA A 17 7.32 1.94 7.16
N VAL A 18 7.38 0.74 7.74
CA VAL A 18 8.19 0.46 8.95
C VAL A 18 9.67 0.70 8.67
N LEU A 19 10.20 0.17 7.56
CA LEU A 19 11.60 0.39 7.18
C LEU A 19 11.92 1.89 7.00
N LEU A 20 11.02 2.65 6.37
CA LEU A 20 11.16 4.11 6.26
C LEU A 20 11.11 4.80 7.64
N ALA A 21 10.20 4.39 8.52
CA ALA A 21 10.05 4.94 9.87
C ALA A 21 11.31 4.70 10.72
N LEU A 22 11.88 3.50 10.69
CA LEU A 22 13.13 3.18 11.39
C LEU A 22 14.28 4.10 10.96
N ARG A 23 14.37 4.37 9.65
CA ARG A 23 15.39 5.28 9.11
C ARG A 23 15.16 6.74 9.51
N LEU A 24 13.91 7.19 9.55
CA LEU A 24 13.55 8.53 10.04
C LEU A 24 13.86 8.68 11.54
N CYS A 25 13.62 7.64 12.35
CA CYS A 25 13.90 7.63 13.78
C CYS A 25 15.39 7.81 14.09
N LYS A 26 16.28 7.28 13.24
CA LYS A 26 17.73 7.53 13.31
C LYS A 26 18.09 9.02 13.24
N SER A 27 17.21 9.86 12.70
CA SER A 27 17.38 11.32 12.64
C SER A 27 16.54 12.06 13.70
N GLY A 28 16.11 11.38 14.77
CA GLY A 28 15.36 11.98 15.87
C GLY A 28 13.89 12.29 15.55
N VAL A 29 13.35 11.71 14.47
CA VAL A 29 11.95 11.90 14.07
C VAL A 29 11.08 10.85 14.73
N THR A 30 9.97 11.27 15.36
CA THR A 30 8.93 10.34 15.81
C THR A 30 7.98 10.05 14.66
N CYS A 31 7.79 8.78 14.33
CA CYS A 31 6.94 8.33 13.23
C CYS A 31 5.64 7.71 13.74
N TYR A 32 4.55 8.03 13.06
CA TYR A 32 3.22 7.46 13.30
C TYR A 32 2.79 6.68 12.06
N LEU A 33 2.61 5.37 12.21
CA LEU A 33 2.03 4.51 11.17
C LEU A 33 0.52 4.62 11.29
N VAL A 34 -0.11 5.24 10.30
CA VAL A 34 -1.53 5.59 10.33
C VAL A 34 -2.30 4.76 9.29
N PRO A 35 -3.28 3.93 9.69
CA PRO A 35 -4.14 3.23 8.74
C PRO A 35 -4.91 4.21 7.84
N PHE A 36 -4.90 3.99 6.53
CA PHE A 36 -5.51 4.91 5.55
C PHE A 36 -7.00 5.17 5.80
N ASN A 37 -7.74 4.16 6.24
CA ASN A 37 -9.17 4.27 6.55
C ASN A 37 -9.45 5.11 7.81
N LYS A 38 -8.42 5.41 8.61
CA LYS A 38 -8.48 6.22 9.84
C LYS A 38 -7.74 7.55 9.74
N ARG A 39 -7.04 7.80 8.63
CA ARG A 39 -6.14 8.93 8.41
C ARG A 39 -6.67 10.27 8.92
N GLU A 40 -7.91 10.62 8.60
CA GLU A 40 -8.48 11.92 8.97
C GLU A 40 -8.54 12.05 10.48
N ARG A 41 -9.15 11.09 11.18
CA ARG A 41 -9.23 11.13 12.64
C ARG A 41 -7.87 11.10 13.29
N GLU A 42 -7.01 10.18 12.88
CA GLU A 42 -5.69 9.98 13.48
C GLU A 42 -4.81 11.22 13.32
N VAL A 43 -4.65 11.71 12.08
CA VAL A 43 -3.75 12.84 11.78
C VAL A 43 -4.15 14.10 12.52
N TRP A 44 -5.44 14.39 12.67
CA TRP A 44 -5.88 15.58 13.41
C TRP A 44 -5.56 15.52 14.90
N HIS A 45 -5.66 14.35 15.54
CA HIS A 45 -5.29 14.22 16.95
C HIS A 45 -3.77 14.17 17.15
N LEU A 46 -3.03 13.70 16.15
CA LEU A 46 -1.57 13.66 16.16
C LEU A 46 -0.94 15.03 15.86
N ALA A 47 -1.57 15.85 15.00
CA ALA A 47 -1.03 17.11 14.50
C ALA A 47 0.47 17.03 14.11
N PRO A 48 0.83 16.13 13.16
CA PRO A 48 2.21 15.92 12.74
C PRO A 48 2.76 17.12 11.96
N ASP A 49 4.09 17.27 11.91
CA ASP A 49 4.76 18.28 11.10
C ASP A 49 4.69 17.95 9.59
N PHE A 50 4.63 16.65 9.27
CA PHE A 50 4.59 16.15 7.90
C PHE A 50 3.72 14.89 7.79
N VAL A 51 2.99 14.76 6.68
CA VAL A 51 2.21 13.58 6.32
C VAL A 51 2.71 13.05 4.98
N LEU A 52 3.16 11.79 4.95
CA LEU A 52 3.42 11.06 3.70
C LEU A 52 2.15 10.31 3.29
N LEU A 53 1.48 10.81 2.25
CA LEU A 53 0.31 10.18 1.66
C LEU A 53 0.72 9.07 0.70
N ASN A 54 -0.02 7.95 0.73
CA ASN A 54 0.11 6.83 -0.21
C ASN A 54 -0.40 7.14 -1.62
N TYR A 55 -1.13 8.25 -1.80
CA TYR A 55 -1.46 8.92 -3.07
C TYR A 55 -2.07 10.29 -2.78
N LEU A 56 -2.22 11.15 -3.79
CA LEU A 56 -3.08 12.34 -3.72
C LEU A 56 -4.06 12.34 -4.90
N ARG A 57 -5.36 12.12 -4.59
CA ARG A 57 -6.44 11.94 -5.56
C ARG A 57 -7.70 12.72 -5.14
N LYS A 58 -8.65 12.92 -6.07
CA LYS A 58 -9.91 13.67 -5.86
C LYS A 58 -10.68 13.24 -4.61
N ASN A 59 -10.69 11.94 -4.30
CA ASN A 59 -11.41 11.40 -3.13
C ASN A 59 -10.80 11.82 -1.77
N ILE A 60 -9.56 12.33 -1.73
CA ILE A 60 -8.91 12.83 -0.51
C ILE A 60 -8.48 14.29 -0.63
N GLN A 61 -8.88 15.00 -1.68
CA GLN A 61 -8.43 16.37 -1.93
C GLN A 61 -8.84 17.34 -0.81
N GLU A 62 -10.03 17.15 -0.25
CA GLU A 62 -10.53 17.98 0.85
C GLU A 62 -9.67 17.81 2.09
N PHE A 63 -9.32 16.57 2.44
CA PHE A 63 -8.38 16.29 3.53
C PHE A 63 -7.02 16.97 3.27
N ALA A 64 -6.49 16.90 2.05
CA ALA A 64 -5.23 17.55 1.70
C ALA A 64 -5.30 19.09 1.81
N LYS A 65 -6.41 19.73 1.42
CA LYS A 65 -6.62 21.17 1.61
C LYS A 65 -6.56 21.56 3.07
N GLN A 66 -7.28 20.83 3.92
CA GLN A 66 -7.29 21.06 5.37
C GLN A 66 -5.89 20.89 5.98
N LEU A 67 -5.08 19.93 5.51
CA LEU A 67 -3.71 19.77 5.97
C LEU A 67 -2.86 21.01 5.65
N VAL A 68 -2.99 21.56 4.44
CA VAL A 68 -2.30 22.79 4.03
C VAL A 68 -2.73 23.97 4.92
N GLU A 69 -4.04 24.14 5.14
CA GLU A 69 -4.59 25.20 5.99
C GLU A 69 -4.07 25.13 7.44
N ALA A 70 -3.87 23.91 7.93
CA ALA A 70 -3.31 23.60 9.24
C ALA A 70 -1.78 23.69 9.31
N ASN A 71 -1.09 24.16 8.26
CA ASN A 71 0.36 24.21 8.17
C ASN A 71 1.05 22.83 8.33
N ILE A 72 0.37 21.74 7.96
CA ILE A 72 0.96 20.40 7.93
C ILE A 72 1.57 20.18 6.54
N GLN A 73 2.84 19.81 6.49
CA GLN A 73 3.50 19.53 5.22
C GLN A 73 3.00 18.21 4.61
N ILE A 74 2.90 18.17 3.28
CA ILE A 74 2.40 16.99 2.55
C ILE A 74 3.48 16.47 1.62
N GLY A 75 3.81 15.19 1.74
CA GLY A 75 4.51 14.40 0.72
C GLY A 75 3.57 13.37 0.11
N VAL A 76 3.86 12.96 -1.13
CA VAL A 76 3.09 11.94 -1.85
C VAL A 76 4.03 10.89 -2.41
N MET A 77 3.73 9.63 -2.15
CA MET A 77 4.39 8.47 -2.77
C MET A 77 3.30 7.49 -3.18
N ASP A 78 2.92 7.48 -4.47
CA ASP A 78 1.83 6.63 -4.95
C ASP A 78 2.19 5.14 -4.83
N THR A 79 1.41 4.38 -4.06
CA THR A 79 1.65 2.94 -3.79
C THR A 79 1.11 2.01 -4.87
N GLU A 80 0.28 2.50 -5.80
CA GLU A 80 -0.25 1.72 -6.93
C GLU A 80 0.70 1.76 -8.14
N GLY A 81 1.55 2.78 -8.25
CA GLY A 81 2.71 2.79 -9.16
C GLY A 81 2.39 2.95 -10.64
N ILE A 82 2.66 1.93 -11.45
CA ILE A 82 2.58 1.98 -12.93
C ILE A 82 1.14 1.73 -13.38
N TRP A 83 0.62 2.63 -14.22
CA TRP A 83 -0.73 2.54 -14.78
C TRP A 83 -0.72 2.06 -16.24
N ALA A 84 -1.76 1.34 -16.61
CA ALA A 84 -2.00 0.95 -18.01
C ALA A 84 -2.39 2.15 -18.89
N ASN A 85 -3.01 3.18 -18.29
CA ASN A 85 -3.44 4.40 -18.99
C ASN A 85 -3.19 5.61 -18.08
N TRP A 86 -2.35 6.55 -18.54
CA TRP A 86 -1.99 7.75 -17.78
C TRP A 86 -3.05 8.85 -17.83
N ASP A 87 -3.90 8.89 -18.86
CA ASP A 87 -5.07 9.78 -18.89
C ASP A 87 -6.06 9.37 -17.81
N HIS A 88 -6.20 8.07 -17.58
CA HIS A 88 -7.02 7.57 -16.48
C HIS A 88 -6.42 7.93 -15.12
N TYR A 89 -5.09 7.87 -14.97
CA TYR A 89 -4.43 8.31 -13.76
C TYR A 89 -4.68 9.80 -13.50
N GLU A 90 -4.55 10.63 -14.53
CA GLU A 90 -4.74 12.08 -14.46
C GLU A 90 -6.16 12.47 -14.03
N LEU A 91 -7.18 11.75 -14.50
CA LEU A 91 -8.57 11.92 -14.04
C LEU A 91 -8.74 11.71 -12.53
N THR A 92 -7.84 10.96 -11.89
CA THR A 92 -7.87 10.76 -10.44
C THR A 92 -7.23 11.89 -9.64
N LEU A 93 -6.39 12.74 -10.24
CA LEU A 93 -5.69 13.81 -9.54
C LEU A 93 -6.66 14.93 -9.14
N PRO A 94 -6.43 15.63 -8.01
CA PRO A 94 -7.18 16.84 -7.70
C PRO A 94 -7.02 17.86 -8.82
N GLU A 95 -8.13 18.44 -9.31
CA GLU A 95 -8.09 19.45 -10.38
C GLU A 95 -7.44 20.76 -9.91
N ASP A 96 -7.57 21.07 -8.62
CA ASP A 96 -6.99 22.21 -7.94
C ASP A 96 -5.46 22.23 -8.04
N THR A 97 -4.93 23.02 -8.96
CA THR A 97 -3.49 23.21 -9.19
C THR A 97 -2.80 23.84 -8.00
N ASP A 98 -3.48 24.74 -7.28
CA ASP A 98 -2.91 25.41 -6.12
C ASP A 98 -2.67 24.41 -5.00
N LEU A 99 -3.62 23.50 -4.76
CA LEU A 99 -3.43 22.37 -3.85
C LEU A 99 -2.22 21.52 -4.25
N ARG A 100 -2.11 21.14 -5.54
CA ARG A 100 -0.96 20.34 -6.02
C ARG A 100 0.36 21.09 -5.83
N ASN A 101 0.40 22.40 -6.05
CA ASN A 101 1.57 23.25 -5.84
C ASN A 101 2.00 23.36 -4.36
N LYS A 102 1.12 23.03 -3.40
CA LYS A 102 1.43 23.02 -1.96
C LYS A 102 2.06 21.71 -1.48
N VAL A 103 2.01 20.64 -2.28
CA VAL A 103 2.72 19.39 -1.99
C VAL A 103 4.23 19.65 -1.94
N LYS A 104 4.90 19.25 -0.86
CA LYS A 104 6.34 19.50 -0.67
C LYS A 104 7.20 18.53 -1.47
N GLY A 105 6.76 17.29 -1.64
CA GLY A 105 7.48 16.27 -2.40
C GLY A 105 6.54 15.26 -3.06
N PHE A 106 6.80 14.97 -4.33
CA PHE A 106 6.24 13.85 -5.07
C PHE A 106 7.36 12.84 -5.34
N PHE A 107 7.36 11.75 -4.59
CA PHE A 107 8.38 10.70 -4.61
C PHE A 107 8.00 9.61 -5.61
N THR A 108 8.79 9.45 -6.67
CA THR A 108 8.48 8.51 -7.75
C THR A 108 9.28 7.21 -7.64
N TRP A 109 8.68 6.11 -8.11
CA TRP A 109 9.32 4.80 -8.18
C TRP A 109 10.54 4.80 -9.11
N GLY A 110 10.52 5.63 -10.15
CA GLY A 110 11.58 5.72 -11.14
C GLY A 110 11.45 6.94 -12.04
N PRO A 111 12.38 7.08 -13.00
CA PRO A 111 12.50 8.26 -13.83
C PRO A 111 11.30 8.44 -14.77
N GLN A 112 10.73 7.37 -15.33
CA GLN A 112 9.61 7.50 -16.27
C GLN A 112 8.36 8.16 -15.65
N LEU A 113 8.02 7.82 -14.40
CA LEU A 113 6.89 8.47 -13.71
C LEU A 113 7.20 9.93 -13.38
N ALA A 114 8.45 10.25 -13.06
CA ALA A 114 8.88 11.64 -12.85
C ALA A 114 8.76 12.46 -14.13
N GLU A 115 9.21 11.91 -15.26
CA GLU A 115 9.11 12.55 -16.57
C GLU A 115 7.65 12.79 -16.96
N ILE A 116 6.78 11.79 -16.82
CA ILE A 116 5.35 11.94 -17.13
C ILE A 116 4.71 13.02 -16.23
N ALA A 117 5.01 13.01 -14.93
CA ALA A 117 4.46 13.99 -13.99
C ALA A 117 4.92 15.43 -14.29
N GLU A 118 6.17 15.61 -14.75
CA GLU A 118 6.71 16.89 -15.17
C GLU A 118 6.07 17.35 -16.50
N GLN A 119 6.06 16.48 -17.52
CA GLN A 119 5.52 16.78 -18.86
C GLN A 119 4.03 17.11 -18.84
N ARG A 120 3.26 16.41 -18.01
CA ARG A 120 1.82 16.65 -17.83
C ARG A 120 1.50 17.71 -16.78
N CYS A 121 2.51 18.39 -16.24
CA CYS A 121 2.33 19.46 -15.25
C CYS A 121 1.51 19.02 -14.01
N TRP A 122 1.64 17.76 -13.60
CA TRP A 122 0.98 17.27 -12.38
C TRP A 122 1.62 17.88 -11.14
N TYR A 123 2.95 17.95 -11.15
CA TYR A 123 3.79 18.58 -10.14
C TYR A 123 4.94 19.31 -10.83
N SER A 124 5.45 20.37 -10.20
CA SER A 124 6.64 21.06 -10.70
C SER A 124 7.91 20.25 -10.50
N LYS A 125 8.94 20.50 -11.32
CA LYS A 125 10.27 19.87 -11.21
C LYS A 125 10.88 19.93 -9.80
N LYS A 126 10.61 21.01 -9.06
CA LYS A 126 11.12 21.19 -7.68
C LYS A 126 10.44 20.25 -6.66
N GLN A 127 9.22 19.81 -6.95
CA GLN A 127 8.46 18.89 -6.10
C GLN A 127 8.79 17.44 -6.42
N ILE A 128 9.14 17.13 -7.67
CA ILE A 128 9.39 15.76 -8.12
C ILE A 128 10.77 15.29 -7.64
N THR A 129 10.83 14.11 -7.03
CA THR A 129 12.11 13.47 -6.65
C THR A 129 12.05 11.98 -6.97
N VAL A 130 13.01 11.51 -7.76
CA VAL A 130 13.14 10.09 -8.07
C VAL A 130 13.86 9.39 -6.92
N THR A 131 13.12 8.62 -6.12
CA THR A 131 13.66 7.96 -4.92
C THR A 131 13.62 6.44 -4.98
N GLY A 132 12.81 5.85 -5.86
CA GLY A 132 12.39 4.46 -5.67
C GLY A 132 11.29 4.35 -4.62
N SER A 133 10.90 3.13 -4.27
CA SER A 133 9.89 2.85 -3.24
C SER A 133 10.47 1.91 -2.17
N PRO A 134 10.34 2.24 -0.87
CA PRO A 134 10.73 1.36 0.23
C PRO A 134 10.13 -0.05 0.14
N ARG A 135 8.96 -0.19 -0.49
CA ARG A 135 8.34 -1.49 -0.74
C ARG A 135 9.26 -2.44 -1.53
N PHE A 136 10.00 -1.91 -2.51
CA PHE A 136 10.88 -2.74 -3.34
C PHE A 136 12.24 -3.01 -2.72
N ASP A 137 12.62 -2.25 -1.68
CA ASP A 137 13.84 -2.53 -0.93
C ASP A 137 13.79 -3.92 -0.29
N LEU A 138 12.59 -4.38 0.11
CA LEU A 138 12.31 -5.68 0.73
C LEU A 138 12.67 -6.90 -0.13
N TYR A 139 12.90 -6.72 -1.44
CA TYR A 139 13.35 -7.79 -2.34
C TYR A 139 14.87 -7.87 -2.46
N LYS A 140 15.60 -6.89 -1.93
CA LYS A 140 17.05 -6.77 -2.05
C LYS A 140 17.76 -7.02 -0.73
N ASN A 141 19.02 -7.40 -0.80
CA ASN A 141 19.85 -7.55 0.39
C ASN A 141 20.07 -6.17 1.05
N PRO A 142 20.05 -6.06 2.39
CA PRO A 142 19.84 -7.15 3.36
C PRO A 142 18.36 -7.44 3.66
N TRP A 143 17.43 -6.59 3.23
CA TRP A 143 16.02 -6.60 3.62
C TRP A 143 15.26 -7.85 3.20
N ASN A 144 15.64 -8.53 2.13
CA ASN A 144 15.03 -9.80 1.75
C ASN A 144 15.19 -10.90 2.80
N ARG A 145 16.19 -10.80 3.69
CA ARG A 145 16.34 -11.68 4.85
C ARG A 145 15.29 -11.34 5.91
N ALA A 146 15.13 -10.05 6.23
CA ALA A 146 14.06 -9.57 7.10
C ALA A 146 12.69 -10.02 6.57
N SER A 147 12.44 -9.86 5.27
CA SER A 147 11.19 -10.30 4.63
C SER A 147 10.90 -11.79 4.81
N LYS A 148 11.93 -12.64 4.78
CA LYS A 148 11.77 -14.06 5.08
C LYS A 148 11.52 -14.31 6.58
N GLN A 149 12.13 -13.53 7.46
CA GLN A 149 12.02 -13.66 8.92
C GLN A 149 10.70 -13.17 9.48
N PHE A 150 10.11 -12.07 8.98
CA PHE A 150 8.79 -11.64 9.45
C PHE A 150 7.63 -12.36 8.74
N SER A 151 7.93 -13.20 7.74
CA SER A 151 6.96 -14.03 7.01
C SER A 151 7.14 -15.52 7.27
N LEU A 152 7.37 -15.91 8.53
CA LEU A 152 7.50 -17.32 8.91
C LEU A 152 6.20 -18.12 8.73
N TYR A 153 5.03 -17.47 8.75
CA TYR A 153 3.76 -18.11 8.44
C TYR A 153 3.76 -18.81 7.07
N ALA A 154 4.57 -18.33 6.12
CA ALA A 154 4.67 -18.94 4.79
C ALA A 154 5.49 -20.25 4.80
N ASN A 155 6.19 -20.57 5.89
CA ASN A 155 6.90 -21.84 6.05
C ASN A 155 5.99 -23.01 6.41
N GLU A 156 4.74 -22.75 6.80
CA GLU A 156 3.73 -23.78 7.02
C GLU A 156 3.42 -24.56 5.73
N TYR A 157 3.78 -23.99 4.58
CA TYR A 157 3.51 -24.52 3.24
C TYR A 157 4.78 -25.15 2.65
N PRO A 158 4.77 -26.48 2.36
CA PRO A 158 5.95 -27.18 1.85
C PRO A 158 6.45 -26.65 0.51
N LYS A 159 7.75 -26.80 0.26
CA LYS A 159 8.36 -26.53 -1.04
C LYS A 159 8.41 -27.83 -1.88
N PRO A 160 8.40 -27.73 -3.23
CA PRO A 160 8.29 -26.52 -4.04
C PRO A 160 6.92 -25.82 -3.88
N MET A 161 6.92 -24.49 -3.85
CA MET A 161 5.70 -23.68 -3.68
C MET A 161 5.49 -22.78 -4.90
N VAL A 162 4.29 -22.76 -5.46
CA VAL A 162 3.91 -21.91 -6.59
C VAL A 162 2.85 -20.92 -6.12
N LEU A 163 3.09 -19.63 -6.35
CA LEU A 163 2.13 -18.59 -6.03
C LEU A 163 1.27 -18.27 -7.26
N ILE A 164 -0.04 -18.25 -7.11
CA ILE A 164 -0.98 -17.83 -8.16
C ILE A 164 -1.65 -16.55 -7.68
N SER A 165 -1.41 -15.41 -8.33
CA SER A 165 -1.95 -14.11 -7.90
C SER A 165 -3.03 -13.61 -8.84
N SER A 166 -4.17 -13.19 -8.27
CA SER A 166 -5.30 -12.63 -9.02
C SER A 166 -5.33 -11.09 -8.95
N LYS A 167 -6.14 -10.51 -9.84
CA LYS A 167 -6.46 -9.08 -9.92
C LYS A 167 -7.92 -8.90 -10.32
N ALA A 168 -8.82 -9.26 -9.42
CA ALA A 168 -10.27 -9.24 -9.64
C ALA A 168 -11.00 -8.22 -8.73
N GLY A 169 -10.32 -7.17 -8.27
CA GLY A 169 -10.88 -6.18 -7.33
C GLY A 169 -12.13 -5.43 -7.80
N LEU A 170 -12.42 -5.37 -9.11
CA LEU A 170 -13.67 -4.81 -9.65
C LEU A 170 -14.80 -5.84 -9.67
N ALA A 171 -14.47 -7.12 -9.89
CA ALA A 171 -15.44 -8.21 -10.00
C ALA A 171 -15.79 -8.83 -8.64
N ASN A 172 -14.83 -8.91 -7.72
CA ASN A 172 -14.95 -9.52 -6.41
C ASN A 172 -14.42 -8.57 -5.30
N PRO A 173 -14.98 -7.36 -5.13
CA PRO A 173 -14.45 -6.38 -4.19
C PRO A 173 -14.68 -6.76 -2.71
N GLN A 174 -13.66 -6.50 -1.87
CA GLN A 174 -13.73 -6.69 -0.41
C GLN A 174 -14.46 -5.54 0.31
N PHE A 175 -14.23 -4.29 -0.11
CA PHE A 175 -14.61 -3.09 0.66
C PHE A 175 -15.79 -2.30 0.06
N SER A 176 -16.48 -2.89 -0.91
CA SER A 176 -17.61 -2.26 -1.60
C SER A 176 -18.40 -3.32 -2.36
N THR A 177 -19.49 -2.92 -3.02
CA THR A 177 -20.14 -3.76 -4.01
C THR A 177 -19.57 -3.48 -5.41
N PRO A 178 -19.63 -4.44 -6.35
CA PRO A 178 -19.22 -4.23 -7.73
C PRO A 178 -19.86 -2.97 -8.35
N GLU A 179 -21.17 -2.80 -8.16
CA GLU A 179 -21.93 -1.65 -8.65
C GLU A 179 -21.52 -0.33 -7.97
N SER A 180 -21.22 -0.35 -6.67
CA SER A 180 -20.78 0.86 -5.97
C SER A 180 -19.40 1.34 -6.43
N ILE A 181 -18.52 0.44 -6.88
CA ILE A 181 -17.22 0.84 -7.44
C ILE A 181 -17.41 1.59 -8.76
N ILE A 182 -18.27 1.06 -9.64
CA ILE A 182 -18.59 1.71 -10.93
C ILE A 182 -19.19 3.10 -10.69
N ASN A 183 -20.16 3.19 -9.77
CA ASN A 183 -20.77 4.47 -9.40
C ASN A 183 -19.77 5.47 -8.83
N ALA A 184 -18.83 5.02 -7.99
CA ALA A 184 -17.81 5.89 -7.43
C ALA A 184 -16.80 6.34 -8.50
N ALA A 185 -16.42 5.44 -9.40
CA ALA A 185 -15.53 5.70 -10.52
C ALA A 185 -16.06 6.81 -11.45
N ASP A 186 -17.33 6.70 -11.81
CA ASP A 186 -18.08 7.68 -12.61
C ASP A 186 -18.21 9.02 -11.87
N ARG A 187 -18.85 9.02 -10.69
CA ARG A 187 -19.15 10.27 -9.96
C ARG A 187 -17.92 11.03 -9.47
N THR A 188 -16.85 10.33 -9.10
CA THR A 188 -15.67 10.95 -8.47
C THR A 188 -14.59 11.29 -9.48
N TYR A 189 -14.40 10.45 -10.49
CA TYR A 189 -13.29 10.56 -11.43
C TYR A 189 -13.74 10.81 -12.87
N GLY A 190 -15.05 10.74 -13.17
CA GLY A 190 -15.57 10.94 -14.52
C GLY A 190 -15.31 9.76 -15.46
N PHE A 191 -15.07 8.56 -14.93
CA PHE A 191 -14.83 7.39 -15.76
C PHE A 191 -16.09 6.92 -16.47
N LYS A 192 -15.94 6.44 -17.71
CA LYS A 192 -17.04 5.87 -18.50
C LYS A 192 -17.55 4.59 -17.85
N ARG A 193 -18.86 4.55 -17.55
CA ARG A 193 -19.48 3.38 -16.89
C ARG A 193 -19.36 2.11 -17.71
N ASP A 194 -19.68 2.16 -19.01
CA ASP A 194 -19.66 0.99 -19.90
C ASP A 194 -18.28 0.32 -19.93
N GLU A 195 -17.23 1.14 -19.93
CA GLU A 195 -15.85 0.69 -19.86
C GLU A 195 -15.54 -0.08 -18.55
N TYR A 196 -16.06 0.39 -17.42
CA TYR A 196 -15.89 -0.27 -16.13
C TYR A 196 -16.72 -1.54 -16.00
N ILE A 197 -17.91 -1.59 -16.62
CA ILE A 197 -18.73 -2.80 -16.73
C ILE A 197 -17.97 -3.86 -17.54
N GLU A 198 -17.39 -3.48 -18.68
CA GLU A 198 -16.55 -4.37 -19.50
C GLU A 198 -15.34 -4.89 -18.72
N ARG A 199 -14.58 -4.00 -18.06
CA ARG A 199 -13.45 -4.40 -17.18
C ARG A 199 -13.87 -5.38 -16.10
N GLN A 200 -15.03 -5.16 -15.50
CA GLN A 200 -15.57 -6.05 -14.46
C GLN A 200 -15.92 -7.43 -15.02
N ASN A 201 -16.56 -7.49 -16.19
CA ASN A 201 -16.89 -8.75 -16.86
C ASN A 201 -15.62 -9.54 -17.22
N ILE A 202 -14.61 -8.85 -17.77
CA ILE A 202 -13.31 -9.47 -18.08
C ILE A 202 -12.62 -9.95 -16.80
N GLN A 203 -12.60 -9.16 -15.72
CA GLN A 203 -12.03 -9.62 -14.44
C GLN A 203 -12.75 -10.83 -13.87
N LYS A 204 -14.08 -10.90 -13.99
CA LYS A 204 -14.87 -12.07 -13.55
C LYS A 204 -14.51 -13.33 -14.35
N ALA A 205 -14.40 -13.20 -15.67
CA ALA A 205 -13.98 -14.31 -16.54
C ALA A 205 -12.54 -14.74 -16.24
N THR A 206 -11.62 -13.78 -16.11
CA THR A 206 -10.21 -14.00 -15.76
C THR A 206 -10.06 -14.73 -14.43
N MET A 207 -10.78 -14.29 -13.39
CA MET A 207 -10.78 -14.91 -12.07
C MET A 207 -11.21 -16.38 -12.16
N SER A 208 -12.31 -16.66 -12.84
CA SER A 208 -12.81 -18.02 -13.04
C SER A 208 -11.78 -18.91 -13.76
N GLN A 209 -11.18 -18.42 -14.86
CA GLN A 209 -10.18 -19.16 -15.63
C GLN A 209 -8.89 -19.40 -14.83
N LEU A 210 -8.44 -18.43 -14.03
CA LEU A 210 -7.28 -18.61 -13.15
C LEU A 210 -7.53 -19.64 -12.05
N ILE A 211 -8.76 -19.72 -11.51
CA ILE A 211 -9.13 -20.73 -10.51
C ILE A 211 -9.18 -22.12 -11.15
N GLN A 212 -9.71 -22.24 -12.37
CA GLN A 212 -9.69 -23.50 -13.13
C GLN A 212 -8.26 -23.95 -13.40
N LEU A 213 -7.40 -23.03 -13.86
CA LEU A 213 -5.97 -23.29 -14.04
C LEU A 213 -5.30 -23.73 -12.74
N ALA A 214 -5.58 -23.05 -11.62
CA ALA A 214 -5.01 -23.40 -10.33
C ALA A 214 -5.35 -24.85 -9.92
N ASN A 215 -6.62 -25.25 -10.07
CA ASN A 215 -7.03 -26.62 -9.80
C ASN A 215 -6.37 -27.63 -10.76
N SER A 216 -6.34 -27.33 -12.06
CA SER A 216 -5.69 -28.21 -13.06
C SER A 216 -4.20 -28.43 -12.76
N LEU A 217 -3.49 -27.37 -12.38
CA LEU A 217 -2.08 -27.44 -11.98
C LEU A 217 -1.90 -28.22 -10.68
N ALA A 218 -2.72 -27.96 -9.68
CA ALA A 218 -2.68 -28.69 -8.42
C ALA A 218 -2.86 -30.20 -8.61
N SER A 219 -3.80 -30.62 -9.47
CA SER A 219 -3.98 -32.02 -9.84
C SER A 219 -2.81 -32.60 -10.64
N SER A 220 -2.17 -31.79 -11.50
CA SER A 220 -1.07 -32.22 -12.36
C SER A 220 0.29 -32.30 -11.64
N PHE A 221 0.42 -31.67 -10.47
CA PHE A 221 1.64 -31.56 -9.67
C PHE A 221 1.32 -31.81 -8.18
N PRO A 222 0.96 -33.05 -7.80
CA PRO A 222 0.56 -33.38 -6.42
C PRO A 222 1.67 -33.15 -5.38
N GLU A 223 2.93 -33.11 -5.80
CA GLU A 223 4.10 -32.84 -4.97
C GLU A 223 4.37 -31.35 -4.72
N VAL A 224 3.67 -30.46 -5.43
CA VAL A 224 3.86 -29.01 -5.35
C VAL A 224 2.76 -28.40 -4.50
N THR A 225 3.13 -27.47 -3.61
CA THR A 225 2.16 -26.64 -2.90
C THR A 225 1.78 -25.44 -3.77
N PHE A 226 0.49 -25.28 -4.04
CA PHE A 226 -0.04 -24.10 -4.71
C PHE A 226 -0.70 -23.16 -3.71
N VAL A 227 -0.32 -21.90 -3.76
CA VAL A 227 -0.96 -20.84 -2.98
C VAL A 227 -1.69 -19.91 -3.95
N TYR A 228 -3.01 -20.01 -4.01
CA TYR A 228 -3.83 -19.00 -4.67
C TYR A 228 -3.98 -17.80 -3.74
N ARG A 229 -3.49 -16.65 -4.18
CA ARG A 229 -3.43 -15.42 -3.39
C ARG A 229 -4.28 -14.34 -4.05
N PRO A 230 -5.52 -14.12 -3.55
CA PRO A 230 -6.34 -13.01 -3.99
C PRO A 230 -5.66 -11.66 -3.72
N HIS A 231 -5.91 -10.65 -4.57
CA HIS A 231 -5.44 -9.29 -4.29
C HIS A 231 -6.00 -8.80 -2.94
N PRO A 232 -5.29 -7.94 -2.18
CA PRO A 232 -5.78 -7.46 -0.88
C PRO A 232 -7.15 -6.77 -0.90
N PHE A 233 -7.55 -6.26 -2.06
CA PHE A 233 -8.86 -5.63 -2.28
C PHE A 233 -9.96 -6.60 -2.74
N GLU A 234 -9.67 -7.89 -2.82
CA GLU A 234 -10.62 -8.93 -3.20
C GLU A 234 -11.24 -9.64 -2.00
N ASN A 235 -12.51 -10.00 -2.15
CA ASN A 235 -13.23 -10.73 -1.12
C ASN A 235 -12.82 -12.21 -1.13
N ILE A 236 -12.19 -12.65 -0.05
CA ILE A 236 -11.69 -14.04 0.05
C ILE A 236 -12.85 -15.06 0.01
N ARG A 237 -14.04 -14.67 0.50
CA ARG A 237 -15.24 -15.54 0.45
C ARG A 237 -15.73 -15.79 -0.98
N GLY A 238 -15.34 -14.93 -1.93
CA GLY A 238 -15.63 -15.13 -3.35
C GLY A 238 -14.94 -16.36 -3.96
N TYR A 239 -14.06 -17.03 -3.20
CA TYR A 239 -13.32 -18.22 -3.59
C TYR A 239 -13.80 -19.50 -2.88
N ASP A 240 -14.73 -19.38 -1.93
CA ASP A 240 -15.22 -20.51 -1.13
C ASP A 240 -15.84 -21.59 -2.03
N GLY A 241 -15.44 -22.84 -1.82
CA GLY A 241 -15.96 -23.99 -2.57
C GLY A 241 -15.44 -24.13 -4.01
N MET A 242 -14.51 -23.27 -4.45
CA MET A 242 -13.92 -23.35 -5.80
C MET A 242 -12.62 -24.17 -5.86
N ILE A 243 -12.07 -24.55 -4.71
CA ILE A 243 -10.84 -25.34 -4.59
C ILE A 243 -11.18 -26.81 -4.44
N GLN A 244 -10.48 -27.65 -5.21
CA GLN A 244 -10.78 -29.07 -5.35
C GLN A 244 -9.61 -29.99 -4.96
N ASN A 245 -8.45 -29.42 -4.64
CA ASN A 245 -7.22 -30.18 -4.38
C ASN A 245 -6.61 -29.80 -3.01
N ASP A 246 -6.08 -30.80 -2.29
CA ASP A 246 -5.53 -30.63 -0.94
C ASP A 246 -4.22 -29.81 -0.90
N ASN A 247 -3.45 -29.85 -2.00
CA ASN A 247 -2.20 -29.10 -2.16
C ASN A 247 -2.44 -27.67 -2.72
N LEU A 248 -3.69 -27.20 -2.81
CA LEU A 248 -4.04 -25.87 -3.27
C LEU A 248 -4.70 -25.08 -2.13
N HIS A 249 -4.09 -23.96 -1.74
CA HIS A 249 -4.55 -23.17 -0.59
C HIS A 249 -4.90 -21.74 -1.03
N VAL A 250 -6.07 -21.25 -0.62
CA VAL A 250 -6.45 -19.83 -0.82
C VAL A 250 -6.01 -19.01 0.36
N ILE A 251 -4.99 -18.15 0.18
CA ILE A 251 -4.35 -17.41 1.27
C ILE A 251 -4.20 -15.94 0.92
N LYS A 252 -4.90 -15.08 1.68
CA LYS A 252 -4.82 -13.62 1.52
C LYS A 252 -3.92 -12.93 2.55
N TYR A 253 -3.72 -13.51 3.74
CA TYR A 253 -3.00 -12.86 4.83
C TYR A 253 -1.48 -12.80 4.63
N GLY A 254 -0.82 -11.95 5.41
CA GLY A 254 0.64 -11.76 5.40
C GLY A 254 1.12 -10.82 4.30
N ASP A 255 2.36 -10.33 4.40
CA ASP A 255 2.98 -9.51 3.37
C ASP A 255 3.34 -10.32 2.11
N ILE A 256 3.13 -9.71 0.93
CA ILE A 256 3.36 -10.38 -0.36
C ILE A 256 4.83 -10.70 -0.62
N SER A 257 5.77 -9.91 -0.13
CA SER A 257 7.20 -10.11 -0.41
C SER A 257 7.70 -11.43 0.17
N GLY A 258 7.24 -11.81 1.36
CA GLY A 258 7.57 -13.08 2.01
C GLY A 258 7.06 -14.30 1.24
N TRP A 259 5.85 -14.22 0.67
CA TRP A 259 5.31 -15.27 -0.19
C TRP A 259 6.13 -15.43 -1.47
N ILE A 260 6.41 -14.31 -2.15
CA ILE A 260 7.18 -14.29 -3.39
C ILE A 260 8.58 -14.87 -3.16
N LEU A 261 9.31 -14.39 -2.14
CA LEU A 261 10.69 -14.81 -1.87
C LEU A 261 10.84 -16.29 -1.47
N ARG A 262 9.73 -17.01 -1.26
CA ARG A 262 9.68 -18.45 -0.99
C ARG A 262 9.15 -19.27 -2.16
N ALA A 263 8.50 -18.65 -3.13
CA ALA A 263 7.92 -19.31 -4.28
C ALA A 263 9.00 -19.72 -5.29
N SER A 264 8.81 -20.88 -5.92
CA SER A 264 9.58 -21.34 -7.07
C SER A 264 9.17 -20.59 -8.34
N ALA A 265 7.88 -20.23 -8.47
CA ALA A 265 7.33 -19.44 -9.56
C ALA A 265 6.11 -18.63 -9.08
N VAL A 266 5.83 -17.53 -9.78
CA VAL A 266 4.59 -16.77 -9.63
C VAL A 266 3.80 -16.83 -10.94
N ILE A 267 2.59 -17.37 -10.90
CA ILE A 267 1.64 -17.34 -12.00
C ILE A 267 0.69 -16.17 -11.77
N GLN A 268 0.56 -15.30 -12.77
CA GLN A 268 -0.30 -14.14 -12.67
C GLN A 268 -0.80 -13.76 -14.06
N ARG A 269 -1.94 -13.11 -14.15
CA ARG A 269 -2.38 -12.49 -15.40
C ARG A 269 -2.50 -10.97 -15.24
N ASN A 270 -1.67 -10.23 -15.99
CA ASN A 270 -1.74 -8.77 -16.10
C ASN A 270 -1.78 -8.00 -14.76
N CYS A 271 -0.99 -8.46 -13.80
CA CYS A 271 -0.90 -7.99 -12.43
C CYS A 271 0.51 -7.47 -12.12
N SER A 272 0.60 -6.39 -11.34
CA SER A 272 1.87 -5.81 -10.93
C SER A 272 2.73 -6.77 -10.09
N THR A 273 2.17 -7.85 -9.54
CA THR A 273 2.92 -8.90 -8.86
C THR A 273 4.04 -9.52 -9.72
N ALA A 274 3.94 -9.48 -11.06
CA ALA A 274 5.03 -9.88 -11.95
C ALA A 274 6.31 -9.05 -11.75
N ILE A 275 6.14 -7.77 -11.45
CA ILE A 275 7.24 -6.87 -11.12
C ILE A 275 7.86 -7.32 -9.80
N ASP A 276 7.05 -7.45 -8.75
CA ASP A 276 7.51 -7.91 -7.43
C ASP A 276 8.29 -9.23 -7.53
N ALA A 277 7.77 -10.21 -8.26
CA ALA A 277 8.41 -11.51 -8.49
C ALA A 277 9.78 -11.36 -9.16
N THR A 278 9.84 -10.61 -10.26
CA THR A 278 11.10 -10.38 -10.99
C THR A 278 12.13 -9.64 -10.13
N LEU A 279 11.71 -8.61 -9.37
CA LEU A 279 12.62 -7.89 -8.48
C LEU A 279 13.16 -8.79 -7.35
N GLY A 280 12.36 -9.77 -6.90
CA GLY A 280 12.74 -10.83 -5.98
C GLY A 280 13.55 -11.98 -6.59
N GLY A 281 13.78 -11.98 -7.91
CA GLY A 281 14.51 -13.04 -8.61
C GLY A 281 13.69 -14.32 -8.83
N VAL A 282 12.37 -14.23 -8.78
CA VAL A 282 11.45 -15.37 -8.96
C VAL A 282 10.79 -15.27 -10.35
N PRO A 283 10.81 -16.34 -11.17
CA PRO A 283 10.14 -16.34 -12.46
C PRO A 283 8.64 -16.03 -12.35
N ALA A 284 8.20 -15.00 -13.08
CA ALA A 284 6.79 -14.71 -13.29
C ALA A 284 6.31 -15.38 -14.60
N LEU A 285 5.20 -16.11 -14.56
CA LEU A 285 4.58 -16.77 -15.72
C LEU A 285 3.22 -16.10 -16.01
N SER A 286 2.98 -15.74 -17.27
CA SER A 286 1.71 -15.13 -17.72
C SER A 286 0.94 -16.07 -18.64
N PRO A 287 -0.22 -16.62 -18.23
CA PRO A 287 -1.08 -17.44 -19.08
C PRO A 287 -1.85 -16.55 -20.07
N ARG A 288 -1.24 -16.25 -21.23
CA ARG A 288 -1.75 -15.26 -22.19
C ARG A 288 -3.05 -15.66 -22.90
N TRP A 289 -3.39 -16.95 -22.90
CA TRP A 289 -4.69 -17.43 -23.40
C TRP A 289 -5.86 -16.99 -22.51
N ILE A 290 -5.58 -16.63 -21.25
CA ILE A 290 -6.58 -16.00 -20.37
C ILE A 290 -6.63 -14.52 -20.73
N GLU A 291 -7.83 -14.05 -21.08
CA GLU A 291 -8.04 -12.66 -21.46
C GLU A 291 -7.72 -11.70 -20.31
N SER A 292 -7.25 -10.49 -20.62
CA SER A 292 -7.14 -9.43 -19.62
C SER A 292 -7.15 -8.05 -20.26
N TRP A 293 -7.90 -7.13 -19.66
CA TRP A 293 -8.01 -5.75 -20.13
C TRP A 293 -8.28 -4.77 -18.97
N PRO A 294 -7.73 -3.54 -19.02
CA PRO A 294 -6.68 -3.08 -19.94
C PRO A 294 -5.33 -3.73 -19.63
N LEU A 295 -4.49 -3.89 -20.66
CA LEU A 295 -3.17 -4.51 -20.51
C LEU A 295 -2.18 -3.55 -19.81
N LEU A 296 -1.50 -4.03 -18.80
CA LEU A 296 -0.36 -3.40 -18.15
C LEU A 296 0.91 -3.97 -18.80
N GLU A 297 1.40 -3.29 -19.84
CA GLU A 297 2.54 -3.75 -20.64
C GLU A 297 3.78 -4.08 -19.80
N SER A 298 4.03 -3.32 -18.72
CA SER A 298 5.14 -3.58 -17.82
C SER A 298 5.01 -4.91 -17.08
N ALA A 299 3.80 -5.32 -16.66
CA ALA A 299 3.60 -6.62 -16.02
C ALA A 299 3.82 -7.79 -17.01
N GLU A 300 3.35 -7.64 -18.24
CA GLU A 300 3.54 -8.65 -19.28
C GLU A 300 5.00 -8.76 -19.71
N ALA A 301 5.69 -7.63 -19.89
CA ALA A 301 7.11 -7.62 -20.23
C ALA A 301 8.00 -8.22 -19.13
N MET A 302 7.53 -8.24 -17.89
CA MET A 302 8.23 -8.84 -16.75
C MET A 302 7.99 -10.35 -16.65
N SER A 303 7.04 -10.89 -17.42
CA SER A 303 6.62 -12.29 -17.33
C SER A 303 7.14 -13.13 -18.50
N VAL A 304 7.37 -14.42 -18.24
CA VAL A 304 7.53 -15.44 -19.27
C VAL A 304 6.16 -15.71 -19.88
N PRO A 305 5.96 -15.46 -21.19
CA PRO A 305 4.67 -15.67 -21.82
C PRO A 305 4.39 -17.17 -21.98
N CYS A 306 3.19 -17.60 -21.57
CA CYS A 306 2.69 -18.94 -21.81
C CYS A 306 1.41 -18.84 -22.64
N ASP A 307 1.44 -19.33 -23.88
CA ASP A 307 0.31 -19.18 -24.84
C ASP A 307 -0.72 -20.31 -24.78
N SER A 308 -0.41 -21.35 -23.99
CA SER A 308 -1.34 -22.43 -23.69
C SER A 308 -0.99 -23.06 -22.36
N GLU A 309 -1.94 -23.77 -21.76
CA GLU A 309 -1.73 -24.53 -20.54
C GLU A 309 -0.58 -25.54 -20.68
N ASN A 310 -0.46 -26.20 -21.83
CA ASN A 310 0.64 -27.12 -22.12
C ASN A 310 2.02 -26.45 -22.04
N ILE A 311 2.16 -25.22 -22.54
CA ILE A 311 3.41 -24.45 -22.45
C ILE A 311 3.68 -24.09 -20.99
N LEU A 312 2.63 -23.67 -20.25
CA LEU A 312 2.78 -23.32 -18.83
C LEU A 312 3.20 -24.54 -18.01
N VAL A 313 2.56 -25.68 -18.18
CA VAL A 313 2.89 -26.94 -17.48
C VAL A 313 4.33 -27.37 -17.76
N LYS A 314 4.76 -27.35 -19.03
CA LYS A 314 6.15 -27.67 -19.39
C LYS A 314 7.15 -26.71 -18.74
N THR A 315 6.86 -25.41 -18.79
CA THR A 315 7.69 -24.37 -18.18
C THR A 315 7.78 -24.55 -16.67
N LEU A 316 6.65 -24.76 -16.02
CA LEU A 316 6.58 -24.96 -14.57
C LEU A 316 7.34 -26.21 -14.13
N ARG A 317 7.21 -27.32 -14.86
CA ARG A 317 7.98 -28.55 -14.59
C ARG A 317 9.49 -28.31 -14.65
N SER A 318 9.96 -27.59 -15.67
CA SER A 318 11.38 -27.21 -15.78
C SER A 318 11.84 -26.36 -14.59
N ILE A 319 10.99 -25.42 -14.11
CA ILE A 319 11.28 -24.62 -12.91
C ILE A 319 11.40 -25.49 -11.67
N ILE A 320 10.44 -26.40 -11.46
CA ILE A 320 10.41 -27.30 -10.30
C ILE A 320 11.65 -28.21 -10.27
N ASN A 321 12.08 -28.70 -11.44
CA ASN A 321 13.26 -29.55 -11.58
C ASN A 321 14.59 -28.78 -11.47
N GLY A 322 14.56 -27.45 -11.38
CA GLY A 322 15.78 -26.62 -11.35
C GLY A 322 16.49 -26.52 -12.70
N GLU A 323 15.80 -26.85 -13.80
CA GLU A 323 16.33 -26.86 -15.16
C GLU A 323 16.00 -25.56 -15.93
N PHE A 324 15.19 -24.69 -15.34
CA PHE A 324 14.67 -23.50 -16.01
C PHE A 324 15.58 -22.28 -15.84
N ASP A 325 15.93 -21.69 -16.98
CA ASP A 325 16.46 -20.34 -17.07
C ASP A 325 15.45 -19.41 -17.75
N VAL A 326 15.27 -18.20 -17.20
CA VAL A 326 14.45 -17.17 -17.86
C VAL A 326 15.06 -16.89 -19.25
N PRO A 327 14.27 -16.97 -20.34
CA PRO A 327 14.76 -16.73 -21.70
C PRO A 327 15.44 -15.37 -21.84
N GLN A 328 16.51 -15.27 -22.64
CA GLN A 328 17.29 -14.03 -22.78
C GLN A 328 16.45 -12.86 -23.29
N GLU A 329 15.50 -13.11 -24.18
CA GLU A 329 14.56 -12.08 -24.66
C GLU A 329 13.72 -11.51 -23.51
N VAL A 330 13.24 -12.36 -22.60
CA VAL A 330 12.47 -11.95 -21.42
C VAL A 330 13.37 -11.19 -20.45
N LYS A 331 14.61 -11.65 -20.21
CA LYS A 331 15.60 -10.91 -19.38
C LYS A 331 15.86 -9.50 -19.93
N ASN A 332 15.96 -9.34 -21.25
CA ASN A 332 16.16 -8.03 -21.89
C ASN A 332 14.93 -7.11 -21.72
N LYS A 333 13.71 -7.65 -21.85
CA LYS A 333 12.46 -6.92 -21.58
C LYS A 333 12.37 -6.50 -20.11
N GLN A 334 12.67 -7.42 -19.19
CA GLN A 334 12.73 -7.16 -17.75
C GLN A 334 13.70 -6.02 -17.42
N LYS A 335 14.92 -6.07 -17.96
CA LYS A 335 15.92 -5.01 -17.77
C LYS A 335 15.41 -3.66 -18.28
N THR A 336 14.83 -3.62 -19.48
CA THR A 336 14.25 -2.40 -20.05
C THR A 336 13.16 -1.81 -19.16
N VAL A 337 12.26 -2.64 -18.63
CA VAL A 337 11.20 -2.18 -17.70
C VAL A 337 11.81 -1.68 -16.40
N ILE A 338 12.78 -2.39 -15.82
CA ILE A 338 13.45 -2.01 -14.57
C ILE A 338 14.13 -0.65 -14.73
N ASP A 339 14.97 -0.49 -15.76
CA ASP A 339 15.73 0.76 -15.99
C ASP A 339 14.80 1.96 -16.25
N LYS A 340 13.68 1.72 -16.95
CA LYS A 340 12.70 2.76 -17.28
C LYS A 340 11.88 3.18 -16.06
N TRP A 341 11.36 2.22 -15.29
CA TRP A 341 10.33 2.48 -14.29
C TRP A 341 10.81 2.48 -12.84
N PHE A 342 12.01 1.99 -12.56
CA PHE A 342 12.50 1.82 -11.21
C PHE A 342 13.86 2.48 -11.01
N HIS A 343 13.99 3.21 -9.91
CA HIS A 343 15.25 3.83 -9.53
C HIS A 343 16.15 2.87 -8.75
N LYS A 344 17.24 2.43 -9.39
CA LYS A 344 18.36 1.63 -8.84
C LYS A 344 18.05 0.25 -8.29
N VAL A 345 16.87 0.00 -7.72
CA VAL A 345 16.47 -1.25 -7.05
C VAL A 345 17.61 -1.85 -6.22
N ASP A 346 18.18 -1.03 -5.35
CA ASP A 346 19.43 -1.27 -4.61
C ASP A 346 19.22 -1.45 -3.11
N GLY A 347 17.97 -1.56 -2.65
CA GLY A 347 17.64 -1.65 -1.23
C GLY A 347 17.79 -0.35 -0.44
N ASN A 348 17.96 0.81 -1.09
CA ASN A 348 18.21 2.10 -0.42
C ASN A 348 17.14 3.17 -0.69
N SER A 349 15.96 2.78 -1.19
CA SER A 349 14.87 3.73 -1.46
C SER A 349 14.34 4.39 -0.20
N HIS A 350 14.21 3.64 0.90
CA HIS A 350 13.83 4.17 2.22
C HIS A 350 14.79 5.26 2.73
N ARG A 351 16.09 5.15 2.45
CA ARG A 351 17.08 6.19 2.79
C ARG A 351 16.85 7.43 1.95
N ARG A 352 16.72 7.30 0.63
CA ARG A 352 16.47 8.42 -0.28
C ARG A 352 15.20 9.19 0.06
N VAL A 353 14.12 8.46 0.38
CA VAL A 353 12.86 9.08 0.84
C VAL A 353 13.06 9.78 2.18
N SER A 354 13.69 9.11 3.16
CA SER A 354 13.95 9.67 4.49
C SER A 354 14.79 10.95 4.41
N ASP A 355 15.91 10.93 3.69
CA ASP A 355 16.83 12.06 3.55
C ASP A 355 16.09 13.28 2.98
N LYS A 356 15.20 13.06 2.01
CA LYS A 356 14.41 14.13 1.41
C LYS A 356 13.31 14.66 2.34
N ILE A 357 12.66 13.81 3.13
CA ILE A 357 11.71 14.24 4.17
C ILE A 357 12.43 15.07 5.25
N ILE A 358 13.62 14.64 5.70
CA ILE A 358 14.44 15.37 6.68
C ILE A 358 14.86 16.73 6.13
N GLU A 359 15.27 16.80 4.87
CA GLU A 359 15.60 18.07 4.20
C GLU A 359 14.39 19.03 4.17
N MET A 360 13.18 18.53 3.93
CA MET A 360 11.95 19.34 3.93
C MET A 360 11.60 19.84 5.33
N LEU A 361 11.74 18.97 6.33
CA LEU A 361 11.46 19.29 7.73
C LEU A 361 12.45 20.32 8.28
N SER A 362 13.74 20.21 7.97
CA SER A 362 14.77 21.14 8.44
C SER A 362 14.64 22.55 7.84
N LYS A 363 14.08 22.65 6.63
CA LYS A 363 13.76 23.92 5.96
C LYS A 363 12.41 24.51 6.38
N SER A 364 11.59 23.77 7.13
CA SER A 364 10.28 24.24 7.56
C SER A 364 10.42 25.34 8.61
N GLN A 365 9.79 26.50 8.37
CA GLN A 365 9.68 27.59 9.34
C GLN A 365 8.31 27.60 10.04
N THR A 366 7.40 26.72 9.63
CA THR A 366 6.03 26.67 10.15
C THR A 366 5.80 25.39 10.92
N SER A 367 5.13 25.50 12.06
CA SER A 367 4.59 24.37 12.82
C SER A 367 3.10 24.18 12.54
N PRO A 368 2.56 22.97 12.74
CA PRO A 368 1.13 22.72 12.65
C PRO A 368 0.30 23.65 13.54
N LYS A 369 -0.79 24.20 13.01
CA LYS A 369 -1.77 24.98 13.76
C LYS A 369 -2.58 24.04 14.65
N ARG A 370 -2.07 23.79 15.87
CA ARG A 370 -2.67 22.82 16.81
C ARG A 370 -4.14 23.14 17.16
N SER A 371 -4.52 24.41 17.24
CA SER A 371 -5.92 24.81 17.46
C SER A 371 -6.83 24.34 16.33
N LEU A 372 -6.44 24.59 15.08
CA LEU A 372 -7.19 24.14 13.90
C LEU A 372 -7.21 22.61 13.80
N CYS A 373 -6.09 21.94 14.07
CA CYS A 373 -6.06 20.48 14.15
C CYS A 373 -7.04 19.95 15.22
N LYS A 374 -7.14 20.62 16.37
CA LYS A 374 -8.10 20.29 17.42
C LYS A 374 -9.52 20.47 16.90
N GLU A 375 -9.85 21.58 16.24
CA GLU A 375 -11.17 21.78 15.63
C GLU A 375 -11.53 20.70 14.61
N HIS A 376 -10.57 20.28 13.76
CA HIS A 376 -10.77 19.15 12.85
C HIS A 376 -10.97 17.83 13.58
N ALA A 377 -10.21 17.57 14.66
CA ALA A 377 -10.34 16.38 15.49
C ALA A 377 -11.74 16.23 16.11
N TYR A 378 -12.37 17.34 16.50
CA TYR A 378 -13.76 17.37 17.00
C TYR A 378 -14.82 17.48 15.88
N GLY A 379 -14.41 17.58 14.61
CA GLY A 379 -15.31 17.70 13.46
C GLY A 379 -16.04 19.04 13.39
N LEU A 380 -15.41 20.15 13.79
CA LEU A 380 -16.05 21.47 13.85
C LEU A 380 -16.06 22.22 12.50
N HIS A 381 -15.23 21.81 11.56
CA HIS A 381 -15.11 22.36 10.20
C HIS A 381 -16.22 21.91 9.24
N GLU A 382 -17.00 20.88 9.60
CA GLU A 382 -18.08 20.38 8.73
C GLU A 382 -19.21 21.44 8.68
N ASN A 383 -19.44 22.02 7.49
CA ASN A 383 -20.55 22.95 7.24
C ASN A 383 -21.87 22.17 7.24
N PHE A 384 -22.70 22.36 8.27
CA PHE A 384 -23.97 21.65 8.41
C PHE A 384 -25.19 22.54 8.20
N ILE A 385 -26.12 22.07 7.37
CA ILE A 385 -27.47 22.62 7.21
C ILE A 385 -28.47 21.65 7.87
N GLY A 386 -29.32 22.14 8.80
CA GLY A 386 -30.47 21.42 9.38
C GLY A 386 -30.52 21.31 10.92
N THR A 387 -31.74 21.16 11.50
CA THR A 387 -32.03 21.23 12.96
C THR A 387 -31.50 20.05 13.79
N ARG A 388 -31.65 18.79 13.35
CA ARG A 388 -31.05 17.60 14.04
C ARG A 388 -29.53 17.66 14.11
N ARG A 389 -28.89 18.45 13.23
CA ARG A 389 -27.43 18.58 13.12
C ARG A 389 -26.86 19.71 13.99
N ASN A 390 -27.69 20.68 14.39
CA ASN A 390 -27.33 21.68 15.39
C ASN A 390 -27.02 21.06 16.75
N VAL A 391 -27.78 20.03 17.17
CA VAL A 391 -27.52 19.30 18.42
C VAL A 391 -26.17 18.57 18.37
N ALA A 392 -25.82 17.96 17.24
CA ALA A 392 -24.51 17.31 17.06
C ALA A 392 -23.36 18.32 17.09
N LYS A 393 -23.56 19.50 16.49
CA LYS A 393 -22.58 20.61 16.53
C LYS A 393 -22.40 21.12 17.96
N VAL A 394 -23.48 21.35 18.71
CA VAL A 394 -23.42 21.74 20.13
C VAL A 394 -22.69 20.68 20.95
N ALA A 395 -23.00 19.40 20.75
CA ALA A 395 -22.32 18.31 21.44
C ALA A 395 -20.80 18.28 21.13
N ARG A 396 -20.39 18.54 19.88
CA ARG A 396 -18.97 18.64 19.51
C ARG A 396 -18.28 19.83 20.18
N HIS A 397 -18.91 21.00 20.20
CA HIS A 397 -18.40 22.17 20.91
C HIS A 397 -18.28 21.92 22.41
N LEU A 398 -19.27 21.23 23.01
CA LEU A 398 -19.25 20.87 24.43
C LEU A 398 -18.11 19.89 24.74
N ARG A 399 -17.86 18.89 23.87
CA ARG A 399 -16.70 18.01 24.06
C ARG A 399 -15.39 18.79 23.96
N LEU A 400 -15.28 19.73 23.01
CA LEU A 400 -14.09 20.56 22.86
C LEU A 400 -13.88 21.45 24.10
N SER A 401 -14.92 22.15 24.56
CA SER A 401 -14.82 23.09 25.70
C SER A 401 -14.53 22.39 27.02
N LEU A 402 -15.05 21.18 27.21
CA LEU A 402 -14.80 20.33 28.38
C LEU A 402 -13.60 19.39 28.21
N ASN A 403 -12.88 19.46 27.09
CA ASN A 403 -11.77 18.57 26.74
C ASN A 403 -12.13 17.07 26.92
N LEU A 404 -13.34 16.68 26.53
CA LEU A 404 -13.82 15.30 26.62
C LEU A 404 -13.36 14.49 25.39
N PRO A 405 -13.20 13.16 25.51
CA PRO A 405 -12.82 12.34 24.37
C PRO A 405 -13.70 12.54 23.15
N THR A 406 -13.11 12.69 21.97
CA THR A 406 -13.87 12.92 20.71
C THR A 406 -14.81 11.76 20.37
N GLN A 407 -14.47 10.57 20.86
CA GLN A 407 -15.24 9.34 20.73
C GLN A 407 -16.30 9.17 21.85
N LEU A 408 -16.39 10.08 22.83
CA LEU A 408 -17.38 10.01 23.90
C LEU A 408 -18.80 10.18 23.36
N SER A 409 -19.68 9.23 23.64
CA SER A 409 -21.11 9.34 23.37
C SER A 409 -21.82 9.81 24.62
N PHE A 410 -22.40 11.03 24.60
CA PHE A 410 -23.23 11.53 25.69
C PHE A 410 -24.47 10.66 25.94
N SER A 411 -25.07 10.09 24.89
CA SER A 411 -26.24 9.22 25.05
C SER A 411 -25.91 7.84 25.62
N LYS A 412 -24.71 7.33 25.39
CA LYS A 412 -24.26 6.03 25.91
C LYS A 412 -23.36 6.15 27.15
N PHE A 413 -23.05 7.37 27.59
CA PHE A 413 -22.12 7.70 28.67
C PHE A 413 -20.80 6.91 28.63
N LYS A 414 -20.31 6.61 27.43
CA LYS A 414 -19.06 5.87 27.22
C LYS A 414 -18.38 6.26 25.93
N THR A 415 -17.08 5.99 25.85
CA THR A 415 -16.34 6.06 24.59
C THR A 415 -16.91 5.02 23.64
N VAL A 416 -17.35 5.48 22.48
CA VAL A 416 -17.87 4.64 21.41
C VAL A 416 -16.91 4.81 20.26
N LYS A 417 -16.28 3.72 19.82
CA LYS A 417 -15.59 3.70 18.52
C LYS A 417 -16.60 4.17 17.48
N PRO A 418 -16.45 5.35 16.87
CA PRO A 418 -17.47 5.84 15.97
C PRO A 418 -17.39 4.95 14.74
N ILE A 419 -18.42 4.13 14.51
CA ILE A 419 -18.50 3.22 13.37
C ILE A 419 -18.44 4.08 12.10
N GLY A 420 -17.26 4.26 11.54
CA GLY A 420 -17.12 4.81 10.19
C GLY A 420 -17.68 3.81 9.19
N PHE A 421 -18.09 4.26 8.00
CA PHE A 421 -18.44 3.37 6.90
C PHE A 421 -17.32 2.34 6.61
N THR A 422 -16.07 2.72 6.92
CA THR A 422 -14.83 1.94 6.74
C THR A 422 -14.36 1.16 7.97
N ASP A 423 -15.04 1.25 9.12
CA ASP A 423 -14.69 0.48 10.34
C ASP A 423 -15.04 -1.00 10.23
N ARG A 424 -15.77 -1.39 9.19
CA ARG A 424 -16.10 -2.79 8.87
C ARG A 424 -14.93 -3.56 8.26
N TYR A 425 -13.82 -2.90 7.98
CA TYR A 425 -12.69 -3.45 7.22
C TYR A 425 -11.50 -3.73 8.13
N THR A 426 -11.59 -4.83 8.88
CA THR A 426 -10.54 -5.29 9.80
C THR A 426 -9.21 -5.53 9.10
N GLU A 427 -9.22 -5.93 7.84
CA GLU A 427 -8.03 -6.25 7.04
C GLU A 427 -7.18 -5.03 6.64
N LYS A 428 -7.71 -3.80 6.76
CA LYS A 428 -6.93 -2.55 6.58
C LYS A 428 -6.32 -2.05 7.89
N LYS A 429 -6.44 -2.80 8.98
CA LYS A 429 -5.86 -2.46 10.29
C LYS A 429 -4.60 -3.29 10.53
N PHE A 430 -3.71 -2.74 11.33
CA PHE A 430 -2.54 -3.44 11.89
C PHE A 430 -2.43 -3.09 13.37
N SER A 431 -1.85 -4.00 14.12
CA SER A 431 -1.68 -3.93 15.57
C SER A 431 -0.25 -3.55 15.95
N LEU A 432 -0.02 -3.35 17.25
CA LEU A 432 1.33 -3.19 17.80
C LEU A 432 2.19 -4.41 17.48
N SER A 433 1.66 -5.62 17.68
CA SER A 433 2.36 -6.87 17.40
C SER A 433 2.75 -7.01 15.93
N ASP A 434 1.89 -6.60 15.00
CA ASP A 434 2.22 -6.61 13.57
C ASP A 434 3.44 -5.74 13.25
N VAL A 435 3.61 -4.61 13.94
CA VAL A 435 4.76 -3.70 13.74
C VAL A 435 5.99 -4.22 14.48
N GLU A 436 5.85 -4.71 15.71
CA GLU A 436 6.95 -5.31 16.48
C GLU A 436 7.58 -6.50 15.73
N ASN A 437 6.74 -7.36 15.14
CA ASN A 437 7.18 -8.50 14.33
C ASN A 437 8.00 -8.10 13.09
N LEU A 438 7.88 -6.85 12.62
CA LEU A 438 8.66 -6.32 11.49
C LEU A 438 9.98 -5.67 11.95
N VAL A 439 9.97 -5.02 13.11
CA VAL A 439 11.07 -4.16 13.58
C VAL A 439 12.34 -4.95 13.86
N GLU A 440 12.27 -6.03 14.63
CA GLU A 440 13.46 -6.82 14.99
C GLU A 440 14.15 -7.43 13.76
N PRO A 441 13.45 -8.11 12.83
CA PRO A 441 14.06 -8.58 11.58
C PRO A 441 14.71 -7.49 10.73
N LEU A 442 14.10 -6.31 10.66
CA LEU A 442 14.65 -5.17 9.91
C LEU A 442 15.91 -4.61 10.57
N ILE A 443 15.89 -4.38 11.89
CA ILE A 443 17.07 -3.90 12.63
C ILE A 443 18.21 -4.91 12.52
N SER A 444 17.96 -6.19 12.81
CA SER A 444 18.99 -7.23 12.73
C SER A 444 19.58 -7.37 11.32
N SER A 445 18.75 -7.29 10.28
CA SER A 445 19.23 -7.34 8.89
C SER A 445 20.06 -6.12 8.51
N SER A 446 19.76 -4.94 9.07
CA SER A 446 20.48 -3.71 8.78
C SER A 446 21.95 -3.73 9.23
N LEU A 447 22.26 -4.49 10.28
CA LEU A 447 23.61 -4.60 10.87
C LEU A 447 24.62 -5.31 9.96
N ILE A 448 24.15 -6.02 8.92
CA ILE A 448 25.00 -6.68 7.94
C ILE A 448 25.72 -5.66 7.03
N ASN A 449 25.18 -4.45 6.93
CA ASN A 449 25.77 -3.37 6.16
C ASN A 449 25.76 -2.10 7.02
N GLU A 450 26.93 -1.74 7.57
CA GLU A 450 27.09 -0.60 8.49
C GLU A 450 26.49 0.70 7.94
N THR A 451 26.54 0.90 6.62
CA THR A 451 25.95 2.10 6.01
C THR A 451 24.43 2.13 6.12
N SER A 452 23.77 0.97 6.24
CA SER A 452 22.32 0.82 6.41
C SER A 452 21.89 0.58 7.86
N ALA A 453 22.82 0.53 8.82
CA ALA A 453 22.52 0.22 10.21
C ALA A 453 21.40 1.12 10.78
N LEU A 454 20.39 0.47 11.36
CA LEU A 454 19.27 1.10 12.04
C LEU A 454 19.52 1.05 13.55
N ASP A 455 19.08 2.09 14.25
CA ASP A 455 19.26 2.19 15.69
C ASP A 455 18.07 1.53 16.42
N PRO A 456 18.23 1.10 17.68
CA PRO A 456 17.11 0.63 18.49
C PRO A 456 16.02 1.71 18.61
N VAL A 457 14.76 1.29 18.55
CA VAL A 457 13.59 2.19 18.63
C VAL A 457 12.61 1.74 19.71
N GLU A 458 11.82 2.67 20.25
CA GLU A 458 10.62 2.34 21.03
C GLU A 458 9.44 2.18 20.04
N VAL A 459 8.80 1.01 20.07
CA VAL A 459 7.54 0.75 19.35
C VAL A 459 6.43 0.67 20.38
N SER A 460 5.36 1.45 20.21
CA SER A 460 4.24 1.43 21.15
C SER A 460 2.95 1.92 20.51
N THR A 461 1.81 1.69 21.18
CA THR A 461 0.57 2.38 20.83
C THR A 461 0.68 3.87 21.17
N VAL A 462 0.00 4.73 20.40
CA VAL A 462 -0.09 6.16 20.69
C VAL A 462 -0.64 6.42 22.11
N LYS A 463 0.09 7.20 22.90
CA LYS A 463 -0.24 7.57 24.29
C LYS A 463 -0.85 8.97 24.32
N GLU A 464 -1.48 9.35 25.45
CA GLU A 464 -2.10 10.68 25.59
C GLU A 464 -1.12 11.84 25.38
N LYS A 465 0.16 11.67 25.79
CA LYS A 465 1.23 12.66 25.56
C LYS A 465 1.48 12.97 24.08
N ASP A 466 1.10 12.07 23.18
CA ASP A 466 1.26 12.24 21.75
C ASP A 466 0.07 13.02 21.16
N LEU A 467 -1.06 13.15 21.86
CA LEU A 467 -2.30 13.66 21.30
C LEU A 467 -2.55 15.12 21.71
N ILE A 468 -3.15 15.90 20.80
CA ILE A 468 -3.59 17.28 21.09
C ILE A 468 -5.03 17.35 21.64
N ALA A 469 -5.72 16.20 21.68
CA ALA A 469 -7.06 16.03 22.23
C ALA A 469 -7.26 14.58 22.69
N PRO A 470 -8.08 14.32 23.73
CA PRO A 470 -8.30 12.96 24.22
C PRO A 470 -8.96 12.07 23.16
N TYR A 471 -8.31 10.96 22.84
CA TYR A 471 -8.71 10.05 21.78
C TYR A 471 -8.05 8.69 21.95
N GLN A 472 -8.76 7.61 21.65
CA GLN A 472 -8.17 6.28 21.57
C GLN A 472 -7.72 6.04 20.14
N SER A 473 -6.43 6.21 19.90
CA SER A 473 -5.79 6.04 18.60
C SER A 473 -5.62 4.57 18.23
N GLU A 474 -5.76 4.29 16.93
CA GLU A 474 -5.44 2.99 16.32
C GLU A 474 -4.12 3.04 15.52
N SER A 475 -3.35 4.13 15.65
CA SER A 475 -2.03 4.27 15.03
C SER A 475 -0.93 3.67 15.92
N ILE A 476 0.18 3.28 15.30
CA ILE A 476 1.37 2.78 16.01
C ILE A 476 2.49 3.82 15.92
N VAL A 477 3.19 4.03 17.03
CA VAL A 477 4.33 4.94 17.12
C VAL A 477 5.62 4.14 17.03
N ILE A 478 6.54 4.64 16.20
CA ILE A 478 7.95 4.26 16.23
C ILE A 478 8.73 5.52 16.58
N ALA A 479 9.44 5.49 17.70
CA ALA A 479 10.18 6.64 18.23
C ALA A 479 11.66 6.28 18.44
N PRO A 480 12.57 7.26 18.36
CA PRO A 480 13.95 7.07 18.80
C PRO A 480 13.96 6.56 20.25
N SER A 481 14.76 5.54 20.55
CA SER A 481 14.94 5.12 21.94
C SER A 481 15.61 6.26 22.72
N ASN A 482 15.05 6.64 23.85
CA ASN A 482 15.76 7.46 24.84
C ASN A 482 16.82 6.58 25.51
N VAL A 483 17.86 6.17 24.78
CA VAL A 483 19.06 5.65 25.43
C VAL A 483 19.69 6.86 26.12
N THR A 484 19.41 6.94 27.42
CA THR A 484 19.98 7.91 28.35
C THR A 484 21.36 7.45 28.75
#